data_AF-A0A6B3H478-F1
#
_entry.id   AF-A0A6B3H478-F1
#
_cell.length_a   1.000
_cell.length_b   1.000
_cell.length_c   1.000
_cell.angle_alpha   90.00
_cell.angle_beta   90.00
_cell.angle_gamma   90.00
#
_symmetry.space_group_name_H-M   'P 1'
#
loop_
_entity.id
_entity.type
_entity.pdbx_description
1 polymer ?
#
loop_
_entity_poly.entity_id
_entity_poly.type
_entity_poly.pdbx_seq_one_letter_code
_entity_poly.pdbx_strand_id
1 'polypeptide(L)'
;FTGPMLHGAYPEDLLADTDRLVKWSSLVHDGDLAAIARPIDVLGVNYYTPTIVSTPASGAGDTRNDGHGSSDHSPWPGSEHVAFHLAEGKPRTAMNWSVDPNGLHALLMDVSRENPGLPLMVTENGAAFEDVPDADGRVHDPERIAYLHGHLAAVQRAVADGADVRGYFLWSLMDNF
;
A
#
# COMPACT_ATOMS: atom_id res chain seq x y z
N PHE A 1 2.32 8.15 -7.78
CA PHE A 1 1.10 8.87 -7.32
C PHE A 1 1.43 10.14 -6.55
N THR A 2 2.21 10.06 -5.46
CA THR A 2 2.47 11.19 -4.55
C THR A 2 3.27 12.34 -5.16
N GLY A 3 4.22 12.06 -6.05
CA GLY A 3 5.03 13.09 -6.73
C GLY A 3 4.22 14.27 -7.28
N PRO A 4 3.35 14.08 -8.28
CA PRO A 4 2.58 15.18 -8.85
C PRO A 4 1.60 15.79 -7.85
N MET A 5 1.05 15.01 -6.91
CA MET A 5 0.08 15.47 -5.91
C MET A 5 0.69 16.35 -4.81
N LEU A 6 1.87 16.00 -4.31
CA LEU A 6 2.48 16.63 -3.13
C LEU A 6 3.68 17.52 -3.50
N HIS A 7 4.30 17.28 -4.65
CA HIS A 7 5.52 17.97 -5.08
C HIS A 7 5.34 18.70 -6.43
N GLY A 8 4.18 18.56 -7.09
CA GLY A 8 3.91 19.25 -8.35
C GLY A 8 4.75 18.79 -9.54
N ALA A 9 5.34 17.59 -9.46
CA ALA A 9 6.09 17.00 -10.56
C ALA A 9 6.03 15.46 -10.50
N TYR A 10 6.05 14.82 -11.67
CA TYR A 10 6.37 13.41 -11.73
C TYR A 10 7.86 13.19 -11.42
N PRO A 11 8.23 12.13 -10.68
CA PRO A 11 9.63 11.77 -10.46
C PRO A 11 10.38 11.56 -11.79
N GLU A 12 11.63 12.03 -11.87
CA GLU A 12 12.43 11.95 -13.10
C GLU A 12 12.75 10.50 -13.51
N ASP A 13 13.00 9.64 -12.53
CA ASP A 13 13.22 8.21 -12.71
C ASP A 13 11.98 7.51 -13.28
N LEU A 14 10.79 7.82 -12.76
CA LEU A 14 9.53 7.33 -13.33
C LEU A 14 9.38 7.72 -14.81
N LEU A 15 9.68 8.98 -15.15
CA LEU A 15 9.62 9.44 -16.54
C LEU A 15 10.60 8.66 -17.42
N ALA A 16 11.83 8.45 -16.95
CA ALA A 16 12.84 7.69 -17.67
C ALA A 16 12.45 6.21 -17.86
N ASP A 17 11.95 5.55 -16.81
CA ASP A 17 11.55 4.14 -16.84
C ASP A 17 10.39 3.86 -17.80
N THR A 18 9.55 4.86 -18.02
CA THR A 18 8.32 4.74 -18.83
C THR A 18 8.36 5.48 -20.18
N ASP A 19 9.46 6.16 -20.53
CA ASP A 19 9.61 6.93 -21.77
C ASP A 19 9.38 6.08 -23.03
N ARG A 20 9.78 4.80 -22.98
CA ARG A 20 9.55 3.84 -24.07
C ARG A 20 8.10 3.41 -24.23
N LEU A 21 7.25 3.62 -23.22
CA LEU A 21 5.86 3.17 -23.19
C LEU A 21 4.91 4.27 -23.64
N VAL A 22 5.17 5.51 -23.23
CA VAL A 22 4.29 6.64 -23.48
C VAL A 22 5.09 7.91 -23.78
N LYS A 23 4.53 8.77 -24.62
CA LYS A 23 5.07 10.12 -24.81
C LYS A 23 4.48 11.07 -23.78
N TRP A 24 5.18 11.25 -22.65
CA TRP A 24 4.71 12.09 -21.53
C TRP A 24 4.31 13.51 -21.95
N SER A 25 5.05 14.13 -22.85
CA SER A 25 4.75 15.48 -23.38
C SER A 25 3.43 15.57 -24.17
N SER A 26 2.82 14.45 -24.54
CA SER A 26 1.48 14.42 -25.15
C SER A 26 0.35 14.21 -24.14
N LEU A 27 0.70 13.72 -22.94
CA LEU A 27 -0.26 13.35 -21.89
C LEU A 27 -0.35 14.40 -20.78
N VAL A 28 0.76 15.08 -20.47
CA VAL A 28 0.83 16.12 -19.45
C VAL A 28 0.89 17.47 -20.15
N HIS A 29 -0.16 18.27 -19.97
CA HIS A 29 -0.30 19.58 -20.60
C HIS A 29 0.06 20.70 -19.63
N ASP A 30 0.29 21.89 -20.19
CA ASP A 30 0.59 23.08 -19.40
C ASP A 30 -0.54 23.37 -18.40
N GLY A 31 -0.19 23.42 -17.12
CA GLY A 31 -1.12 23.67 -16.02
C GLY A 31 -1.62 22.43 -15.29
N ASP A 32 -1.47 21.22 -15.85
CA ASP A 32 -1.96 19.98 -15.21
C ASP A 32 -1.32 19.75 -13.85
N LEU A 33 0.01 19.86 -13.77
CA LEU A 33 0.74 19.65 -12.52
C LEU A 33 0.35 20.67 -11.43
N ALA A 34 0.03 21.91 -11.82
CA ALA A 34 -0.46 22.91 -10.88
C ALA A 34 -1.91 22.63 -10.43
N ALA A 35 -2.73 22.05 -11.30
CA ALA A 35 -4.07 21.60 -10.97
C ALA A 35 -4.08 20.34 -10.07
N ILE A 36 -3.10 19.44 -10.26
CA ILE A 36 -2.93 18.23 -9.43
C ILE A 36 -2.38 18.59 -8.04
N ALA A 37 -1.38 19.48 -7.97
CA ALA A 37 -0.70 19.86 -6.73
C ALA A 37 -1.43 20.92 -5.89
N ARG A 38 -2.77 20.90 -5.90
CA ARG A 38 -3.55 21.76 -5.02
C ARG A 38 -3.36 21.30 -3.58
N PRO A 39 -3.26 22.23 -2.60
CA PRO A 39 -3.13 21.86 -1.20
C PRO A 39 -4.27 20.93 -0.76
N ILE A 40 -3.91 19.87 -0.04
CA ILE A 40 -4.85 18.93 0.57
C ILE A 40 -4.80 19.07 2.09
N ASP A 41 -5.93 18.87 2.75
CA ASP A 41 -6.04 19.01 4.22
C ASP A 41 -5.67 17.72 4.97
N VAL A 42 -5.75 16.57 4.30
CA VAL A 42 -5.44 15.24 4.83
C VAL A 42 -5.08 14.29 3.68
N LEU A 43 -4.11 13.40 3.92
CA LEU A 43 -3.77 12.31 3.02
C LEU A 43 -4.32 10.98 3.54
N GLY A 44 -5.19 10.35 2.75
CA GLY A 44 -5.66 8.99 2.99
C GLY A 44 -4.60 7.96 2.63
N VAL A 45 -4.36 7.00 3.52
CA VAL A 45 -3.41 5.90 3.35
C VAL A 45 -4.16 4.59 3.45
N ASN A 46 -4.08 3.78 2.39
CA ASN A 46 -4.55 2.40 2.38
C ASN A 46 -3.33 1.49 2.49
N TYR A 47 -3.37 0.54 3.43
CA TYR A 47 -2.26 -0.39 3.66
C TYR A 47 -2.79 -1.74 4.11
N TYR A 48 -2.18 -2.81 3.59
CA TYR A 48 -2.59 -4.18 3.89
C TYR A 48 -1.40 -5.13 4.15
N THR A 49 -0.37 -5.03 3.31
CA THR A 49 0.81 -5.91 3.31
C THR A 49 2.02 -5.12 2.82
N PRO A 50 3.24 -5.43 3.27
CA PRO A 50 4.44 -4.96 2.59
C PRO A 50 4.64 -5.72 1.28
N THR A 51 5.47 -5.15 0.42
CA THR A 51 5.94 -5.78 -0.82
C THR A 51 7.46 -5.84 -0.78
N ILE A 52 8.03 -7.05 -0.90
CA ILE A 52 9.47 -7.25 -0.96
C ILE A 52 9.88 -7.39 -2.42
N VAL A 53 10.90 -6.67 -2.85
CA VAL A 53 11.32 -6.63 -4.27
C VAL A 53 12.80 -6.97 -4.43
N SER A 54 13.15 -7.53 -5.58
CA SER A 54 14.55 -7.72 -5.98
C SER A 54 14.70 -7.56 -7.48
N THR A 55 15.94 -7.35 -7.93
CA THR A 55 16.30 -7.68 -9.32
C THR A 55 16.10 -9.18 -9.54
N PRO A 56 15.77 -9.64 -10.76
CA PRO A 56 15.63 -11.07 -11.05
C PRO A 56 16.94 -11.80 -10.79
N ALA A 57 16.88 -12.93 -10.08
CA ALA A 57 17.99 -13.87 -10.13
C ALA A 57 17.97 -14.56 -11.51
N SER A 58 19.14 -14.75 -12.13
CA SER A 58 19.22 -15.51 -13.38
C SER A 58 18.65 -16.91 -13.18
N GLY A 59 17.49 -17.20 -13.77
CA GLY A 59 16.87 -18.52 -13.77
C GLY A 59 15.86 -18.80 -12.66
N ALA A 60 15.49 -17.82 -11.81
CA ALA A 60 14.33 -17.96 -10.93
C ALA A 60 13.10 -17.39 -11.66
N GLY A 61 12.14 -18.26 -11.98
CA GLY A 61 10.88 -17.88 -12.60
C GLY A 61 10.17 -16.80 -11.78
N ASP A 62 9.82 -15.72 -12.45
CA ASP A 62 9.17 -14.50 -12.00
C ASP A 62 8.13 -14.73 -10.88
N THR A 63 8.53 -14.59 -9.62
CA THR A 63 7.55 -14.52 -8.53
C THR A 63 6.81 -13.19 -8.64
N ARG A 64 5.49 -13.26 -8.81
CA ARG A 64 4.57 -12.11 -8.84
C ARG A 64 3.69 -12.12 -7.59
N ASN A 65 4.30 -11.86 -6.43
CA ASN A 65 3.57 -11.66 -5.17
C ASN A 65 3.40 -10.16 -4.87
N ASP A 66 2.84 -9.41 -5.81
CA ASP A 66 2.68 -7.95 -5.73
C ASP A 66 1.30 -7.51 -5.24
N GLY A 67 0.40 -8.45 -4.93
CA GLY A 67 -0.95 -8.19 -4.44
C GLY A 67 -2.00 -7.88 -5.52
N HIS A 68 -1.67 -7.98 -6.82
CA HIS A 68 -2.56 -7.58 -7.92
C HIS A 68 -3.30 -8.75 -8.60
N GLY A 69 -3.31 -9.93 -7.98
CA GLY A 69 -3.97 -11.13 -8.51
C GLY A 69 -3.24 -11.77 -9.68
N SER A 70 -3.86 -12.79 -10.28
CA SER A 70 -3.27 -13.56 -11.38
C SER A 70 -3.52 -12.87 -12.72
N SER A 71 -2.45 -12.47 -13.41
CA SER A 71 -2.49 -11.90 -14.75
C SER A 71 -1.23 -12.27 -15.54
N ASP A 72 -1.39 -12.46 -16.85
CA ASP A 72 -0.27 -12.63 -17.78
C ASP A 72 0.58 -11.36 -17.89
N HIS A 73 -0.01 -10.19 -17.59
CA HIS A 73 0.64 -8.88 -17.69
C HIS A 73 1.03 -8.33 -16.31
N SER A 74 2.21 -7.72 -16.25
CA SER A 74 2.67 -7.00 -15.05
C SER A 74 1.87 -5.70 -14.87
N PRO A 75 1.41 -5.38 -13.65
CA PRO A 75 0.80 -4.09 -13.34
C PRO A 75 1.84 -2.99 -13.08
N TRP A 76 3.13 -3.24 -13.33
CA TRP A 76 4.25 -2.31 -13.11
C TRP A 76 4.89 -1.89 -14.45
N PRO A 77 4.32 -0.92 -15.19
CA PRO A 77 4.83 -0.49 -16.49
C PRO A 77 6.24 0.08 -16.38
N GLY A 78 7.17 -0.40 -17.22
CA GLY A 78 8.57 0.04 -17.20
C GLY A 78 9.45 -0.79 -16.26
N SER A 79 8.83 -1.51 -15.33
CA SER A 79 9.49 -2.32 -14.30
C SER A 79 9.06 -3.79 -14.36
N GLU A 80 8.75 -4.31 -15.55
CA GLU A 80 8.28 -5.69 -15.74
C GLU A 80 9.36 -6.74 -15.38
N HIS A 81 10.60 -6.28 -15.24
CA HIS A 81 11.74 -7.05 -14.80
C HIS A 81 11.88 -7.10 -13.27
N VAL A 82 11.05 -6.44 -12.47
CA VAL A 82 11.17 -6.51 -11.00
C VAL A 82 10.54 -7.80 -10.49
N ALA A 83 11.23 -8.51 -9.60
CA ALA A 83 10.71 -9.70 -8.93
C ALA A 83 10.06 -9.32 -7.61
N PHE A 84 8.89 -9.92 -7.31
CA PHE A 84 8.07 -9.60 -6.15
C PHE A 84 7.90 -10.79 -5.22
N HIS A 85 8.13 -10.58 -3.93
CA HIS A 85 8.24 -11.61 -2.91
C HIS A 85 7.34 -11.31 -1.72
N LEU A 86 6.92 -12.38 -1.06
CA LEU A 86 6.26 -12.30 0.25
C LEU A 86 7.31 -12.07 1.33
N ALA A 87 6.92 -11.42 2.42
CA ALA A 87 7.80 -11.27 3.57
C ALA A 87 7.97 -12.64 4.26
N GLU A 88 9.21 -13.14 4.29
CA GLU A 88 9.52 -14.45 4.88
C GLU A 88 9.23 -14.49 6.38
N GLY A 89 8.76 -15.64 6.86
CA GLY A 89 8.49 -15.88 8.29
C GLY A 89 7.27 -15.13 8.86
N LYS A 90 6.47 -14.46 8.02
CA LYS A 90 5.23 -13.78 8.43
C LYS A 90 4.00 -14.67 8.25
N PRO A 91 2.99 -14.58 9.15
CA PRO A 91 1.67 -15.14 8.92
C PRO A 91 1.06 -14.59 7.62
N ARG A 92 0.08 -15.30 7.06
CA ARG A 92 -0.57 -14.89 5.81
C ARG A 92 -2.08 -14.85 5.96
N THR A 93 -2.70 -13.95 5.22
CA THR A 93 -4.17 -13.87 5.06
C THR A 93 -4.65 -14.93 4.05
N ALA A 94 -5.96 -15.11 3.93
CA ALA A 94 -6.58 -15.93 2.88
C ALA A 94 -6.24 -15.45 1.46
N MET A 95 -5.89 -14.17 1.30
CA MET A 95 -5.40 -13.60 0.03
C MET A 95 -3.91 -13.87 -0.22
N ASN A 96 -3.25 -14.69 0.60
CA ASN A 96 -1.82 -14.94 0.57
C ASN A 96 -0.96 -13.67 0.77
N TRP A 97 -1.51 -12.66 1.45
CA TRP A 97 -0.78 -11.44 1.79
C TRP A 97 -0.04 -11.59 3.12
N SER A 98 1.17 -11.03 3.21
CA SER A 98 1.99 -11.13 4.42
C SER A 98 1.45 -10.20 5.50
N VAL A 99 1.24 -10.72 6.71
CA VAL A 99 0.83 -9.92 7.86
C VAL A 99 2.06 -9.33 8.52
N ASP A 100 2.34 -8.05 8.24
CA ASP A 100 3.45 -7.32 8.87
C ASP A 100 3.08 -5.87 9.27
N PRO A 101 2.62 -5.66 10.52
CA PRO A 101 2.27 -4.33 11.01
C PRO A 101 3.43 -3.32 10.99
N ASN A 102 4.69 -3.78 10.95
CA ASN A 102 5.83 -2.89 10.91
C ASN A 102 5.91 -2.11 9.59
N GLY A 103 5.38 -2.66 8.49
CA GLY A 103 5.34 -1.93 7.22
C GLY A 103 4.37 -0.74 7.26
N LEU A 104 3.25 -0.83 7.98
CA LEU A 104 2.35 0.31 8.19
C LEU A 104 3.03 1.42 8.98
N HIS A 105 3.73 1.08 10.06
CA HIS A 105 4.50 2.04 10.84
C HIS A 105 5.56 2.74 9.96
N ALA A 106 6.36 1.97 9.24
CA ALA A 106 7.38 2.50 8.35
C ALA A 106 6.79 3.47 7.31
N LEU A 107 5.72 3.06 6.63
CA LEU A 107 5.03 3.89 5.63
C LEU A 107 4.54 5.22 6.22
N LEU A 108 3.85 5.19 7.37
CA LEU A 108 3.34 6.40 8.01
C LEU A 108 4.47 7.34 8.39
N MET A 109 5.59 6.80 8.88
CA MET A 109 6.75 7.58 9.27
C MET A 109 7.51 8.14 8.06
N ASP A 110 7.64 7.38 6.97
CA ASP A 110 8.25 7.84 5.71
C ASP A 110 7.45 9.02 5.13
N VAL A 111 6.14 8.84 4.96
CA VAL A 111 5.25 9.89 4.43
C VAL A 111 5.27 11.14 5.32
N SER A 112 5.27 10.97 6.64
CA SER A 112 5.33 12.10 7.59
C SER A 112 6.65 12.87 7.52
N ARG A 113 7.78 12.17 7.32
CA ARG A 113 9.10 12.80 7.16
C ARG A 113 9.21 13.56 5.86
N GLU A 114 8.69 12.99 4.77
CA GLU A 114 8.71 13.61 3.45
C GLU A 114 7.75 14.80 3.35
N ASN A 115 6.68 14.80 4.15
CA ASN A 115 5.63 15.82 4.11
C ASN A 115 5.32 16.37 5.52
N PRO A 116 6.24 17.11 6.16
CA PRO A 116 6.05 17.60 7.52
C PRO A 116 4.79 18.45 7.67
N GLY A 117 3.95 18.10 8.66
CA GLY A 117 2.73 18.82 8.98
C GLY A 117 1.51 18.46 8.11
N LEU A 118 1.65 17.57 7.13
CA LEU A 118 0.52 17.00 6.39
C LEU A 118 -0.19 15.94 7.25
N PRO A 119 -1.46 16.11 7.60
CA PRO A 119 -2.20 15.12 8.37
C PRO A 119 -2.44 13.84 7.59
N LEU A 120 -2.36 12.70 8.27
CA LEU A 120 -2.61 11.38 7.69
C LEU A 120 -3.88 10.75 8.26
N MET A 121 -4.49 9.89 7.47
CA MET A 121 -5.60 9.05 7.90
C MET A 121 -5.45 7.67 7.29
N VAL A 122 -5.51 6.62 8.12
CA VAL A 122 -5.59 5.26 7.57
C VAL A 122 -7.02 5.05 7.10
N THR A 123 -7.23 5.15 5.78
CA THR A 123 -8.56 5.10 5.17
C THR A 123 -9.01 3.69 4.84
N GLU A 124 -8.07 2.76 4.73
CA GLU A 124 -8.35 1.33 4.70
C GLU A 124 -7.20 0.53 5.33
N ASN A 125 -7.56 -0.38 6.23
CA ASN A 125 -6.71 -1.45 6.70
C ASN A 125 -7.58 -2.62 7.19
N GLY A 126 -7.20 -3.85 6.85
CA GLY A 126 -7.98 -5.04 7.15
C GLY A 126 -7.32 -6.30 6.61
N ALA A 127 -7.96 -7.45 6.77
CA ALA A 127 -7.46 -8.72 6.27
C ALA A 127 -8.61 -9.61 5.86
N ALA A 128 -8.38 -10.53 4.93
CA ALA A 128 -9.32 -11.62 4.65
C ALA A 128 -8.85 -12.89 5.35
N PHE A 129 -9.74 -13.54 6.09
CA PHE A 129 -9.56 -14.88 6.64
C PHE A 129 -10.80 -15.70 6.32
N GLU A 130 -10.68 -17.02 6.39
CA GLU A 130 -11.81 -17.92 6.19
C GLU A 130 -12.66 -17.95 7.45
N ASP A 131 -13.85 -17.33 7.38
CA ASP A 131 -14.78 -17.24 8.51
C ASP A 131 -15.90 -18.27 8.37
N VAL A 132 -16.16 -19.04 9.43
CA VAL A 132 -17.23 -20.05 9.47
C VAL A 132 -18.07 -19.85 10.74
N PRO A 133 -19.41 -19.73 10.64
CA PRO A 133 -20.28 -19.68 11.80
C PRO A 133 -20.22 -20.98 12.61
N ASP A 134 -20.23 -20.87 13.93
CA ASP A 134 -20.39 -22.00 14.84
C ASP A 134 -21.83 -22.53 14.85
N ALA A 135 -22.09 -23.53 15.71
CA ALA A 135 -23.42 -24.14 15.83
C ALA A 135 -24.51 -23.16 16.29
N ASP A 136 -24.15 -22.05 16.94
CA ASP A 136 -25.05 -21.00 17.41
C ASP A 136 -25.14 -19.82 16.42
N GLY A 137 -24.49 -19.93 15.25
CA GLY A 137 -24.48 -18.92 14.20
C GLY A 137 -23.55 -17.74 14.47
N ARG A 138 -22.60 -17.87 15.41
CA ARG A 138 -21.60 -16.83 15.71
C ARG A 138 -20.34 -17.06 14.91
N VAL A 139 -19.71 -15.98 14.45
CA VAL A 139 -18.39 -16.04 13.81
C VAL A 139 -17.34 -15.66 14.83
N HIS A 140 -16.32 -16.51 14.97
CA HIS A 140 -15.16 -16.28 15.82
C HIS A 140 -13.93 -16.11 14.93
N ASP A 141 -13.44 -14.89 14.82
CA ASP A 141 -12.41 -14.43 13.87
C ASP A 141 -11.11 -13.94 14.57
N PRO A 142 -10.47 -14.78 15.41
CA PRO A 142 -9.32 -14.35 16.21
C PRO A 142 -8.12 -13.89 15.37
N GLU A 143 -7.97 -14.40 14.14
CA GLU A 143 -6.90 -13.99 13.22
C GLU A 143 -7.10 -12.54 12.73
N ARG A 144 -8.35 -12.18 12.41
CA ARG A 144 -8.73 -10.81 12.03
C ARG A 144 -8.53 -9.85 13.19
N ILE A 145 -8.95 -10.24 14.39
CA ILE A 145 -8.71 -9.48 15.62
C ILE A 145 -7.21 -9.27 15.84
N ALA A 146 -6.39 -10.33 15.74
CA ALA A 146 -4.94 -10.25 15.91
C ALA A 146 -4.27 -9.33 14.88
N TYR A 147 -4.71 -9.39 13.61
CA TYR A 147 -4.26 -8.49 12.55
C TYR A 147 -4.51 -7.02 12.93
N LEU A 148 -5.74 -6.69 13.33
CA LEU A 148 -6.15 -5.33 13.68
C LEU A 148 -5.41 -4.82 14.91
N HIS A 149 -5.27 -5.65 15.95
CA HIS A 149 -4.48 -5.29 17.13
C HIS A 149 -3.03 -4.94 16.77
N GLY A 150 -2.40 -5.73 15.90
CA GLY A 150 -1.04 -5.46 15.44
C GLY A 150 -0.91 -4.13 14.69
N HIS A 151 -1.83 -3.86 13.75
CA HIS A 151 -1.79 -2.66 12.92
C HIS A 151 -2.19 -1.39 13.67
N LEU A 152 -3.20 -1.46 14.56
CA LEU A 152 -3.55 -0.33 15.45
C LEU A 152 -2.39 -0.01 16.41
N ALA A 153 -1.69 -1.02 16.93
CA ALA A 153 -0.49 -0.79 17.73
C ALA A 153 0.63 -0.15 16.89
N ALA A 154 0.75 -0.47 15.60
CA ALA A 154 1.70 0.18 14.70
C ALA A 154 1.35 1.66 14.43
N VAL A 155 0.07 1.97 14.24
CA VAL A 155 -0.42 3.35 14.14
C VAL A 155 -0.14 4.12 15.42
N GLN A 156 -0.43 3.52 16.59
CA GLN A 156 -0.15 4.14 17.88
C GLN A 156 1.35 4.46 18.04
N ARG A 157 2.24 3.55 17.63
CA ARG A 157 3.68 3.81 17.62
C ARG A 157 4.05 4.96 16.68
N ALA A 158 3.48 5.01 15.47
CA ALA A 158 3.77 6.09 14.53
C ALA A 158 3.34 7.45 15.09
N VAL A 159 2.17 7.52 15.75
CA VAL A 159 1.72 8.73 16.45
C VAL A 159 2.69 9.11 17.58
N ALA A 160 3.13 8.14 18.38
CA ALA A 160 4.12 8.37 19.43
C ALA A 160 5.47 8.85 18.89
N ASP A 161 5.85 8.41 17.69
CA ASP A 161 7.07 8.79 16.98
C ASP A 161 6.93 10.11 16.18
N GLY A 162 5.76 10.75 16.20
CA GLY A 162 5.53 12.11 15.70
C GLY A 162 4.71 12.22 14.41
N ALA A 163 4.16 11.12 13.87
CA ALA A 163 3.23 11.20 12.75
C ALA A 163 1.86 11.79 13.17
N ASP A 164 1.33 12.75 12.41
CA ASP A 164 -0.01 13.32 12.64
C ASP A 164 -1.10 12.42 12.02
N VAL A 165 -1.34 11.25 12.63
CA VAL A 165 -2.41 10.33 12.19
C VAL A 165 -3.70 10.63 12.94
N ARG A 166 -4.73 11.05 12.21
CA ARG A 166 -5.99 11.59 12.78
C ARG A 166 -7.18 10.64 12.76
N GLY A 167 -7.06 9.49 12.09
CA GLY A 167 -8.15 8.54 11.97
C GLY A 167 -7.71 7.20 11.43
N TYR A 168 -8.57 6.20 11.66
CA TYR A 168 -8.41 4.84 11.20
C TYR A 168 -9.78 4.27 10.80
N PHE A 169 -9.87 3.76 9.58
CA PHE A 169 -11.03 3.07 9.04
C PHE A 169 -10.67 1.61 8.78
N LEU A 170 -11.38 0.72 9.47
CA LEU A 170 -11.30 -0.71 9.25
C LEU A 170 -11.98 -1.04 7.92
N TRP A 171 -11.23 -1.68 7.02
CA TRP A 171 -11.81 -2.30 5.84
C TRP A 171 -12.17 -3.76 6.16
N SER A 172 -13.43 -4.15 6.18
CA SER A 172 -14.63 -3.39 5.79
C SER A 172 -15.76 -3.55 6.80
N LEU A 173 -16.82 -2.75 6.63
CA LEU A 173 -18.01 -2.81 7.47
C LEU A 173 -18.82 -4.10 7.26
N MET A 174 -18.85 -4.61 6.03
CA MET A 174 -19.62 -5.78 5.63
C MET A 174 -18.78 -6.58 4.64
N ASP A 175 -18.88 -7.91 4.70
CA ASP A 175 -18.38 -8.77 3.62
C ASP A 175 -18.95 -8.30 2.29
N ASN A 176 -18.07 -8.10 1.31
CA ASN A 176 -18.39 -7.50 0.03
C ASN A 176 -17.66 -8.21 -1.13
N PHE A 177 -17.98 -7.80 -2.35
CA PHE A 177 -17.48 -8.38 -3.60
C PHE A 177 -16.11 -7.84 -3.99
#